data_AF-A0A9P3ULX9-F1
#
_entry.id   AF-A0A9P3ULX9-F1
#
_cell.length_a   1.000
_cell.length_b   1.000
_cell.length_c   1.000
_cell.angle_alpha   90.00
_cell.angle_beta   90.00
_cell.angle_gamma   90.00
#
_symmetry.space_group_name_H-M   'P 1'
#
loop_
_entity.id
_entity.type
_entity.pdbx_description
1 polymer ?
#
loop_
_entity_poly.entity_id
_entity_poly.type
_entity_poly.pdbx_seq_one_letter_code
_entity_poly.pdbx_strand_id
1 'polypeptide(L)'
;MARTKQSADKSTGAPAPRVELPVAKKRKAAPEDEPAPAQSKCSTRSGSRMAPQIRRNPSFRWRRLLDPRRDLKARPAATQMDMISRCVPFPDTIEEDDQFTCPSCHLYPPGAKQRVIAPYYGFASAKEADEPILLSGGPTTRESFAQCSSPALVVISIRLASVNAIGDSARVVFHHIAPFLPGKVSFIDLPWDFGDPRAEEAYDTKVQNLVHRLKTGDLKSFRTFSIFLTDHSDPERGDLHISSNEQGAAKVSAVLDRLFPPELTQFFGSEGRSTLTMLVCGAVMTVKESYTDLKAFADKGYFAWIMVFGQANLQPCLTNPLLQASSLSWFINNRRWDALLDDFQSVGAHTDIFMLRKGEPTIRYIWSHHAIKPFGETAPYSCPKCKSYKAWGAPQVNMRSKTEAKSIIHVCGYCGHRVVYARSKTLEKHSHGSTSGSSRGEWYFEVKVKN
;
A
#
# COMPACT_ATOMS: atom_id res chain seq x y z
N MET A 1 -11.40 42.06 28.12
CA MET A 1 -12.21 40.86 27.89
C MET A 1 -11.41 39.64 28.30
N ALA A 2 -11.84 38.93 29.35
CA ALA A 2 -11.15 37.73 29.85
C ALA A 2 -11.27 36.61 28.81
N ARG A 3 -10.13 36.09 28.35
CA ARG A 3 -10.05 35.08 27.30
C ARG A 3 -10.32 33.71 27.92
N THR A 4 -11.47 33.10 27.61
CA THR A 4 -11.77 31.70 27.95
C THR A 4 -10.74 30.81 27.25
N LYS A 5 -9.93 30.10 28.04
CA LYS A 5 -9.07 29.02 27.53
C LYS A 5 -9.98 27.89 27.07
N GLN A 6 -10.24 27.79 25.77
CA GLN A 6 -10.61 26.50 25.18
C GLN A 6 -9.33 25.67 25.06
N SER A 7 -9.03 24.91 26.11
CA SER A 7 -8.33 23.65 25.94
C SER A 7 -9.22 22.77 25.08
N ALA A 8 -8.68 22.17 24.00
CA ALA A 8 -9.37 21.08 23.33
C ALA A 8 -9.79 20.09 24.41
N ASP A 9 -11.08 19.79 24.50
CA ASP A 9 -11.54 18.74 25.40
C ASP A 9 -10.70 17.51 25.07
N LYS A 10 -9.93 17.07 26.07
CA LYS A 10 -9.41 15.70 26.05
C LYS A 10 -10.64 14.86 25.72
N SER A 11 -10.62 14.04 24.67
CA SER A 11 -11.69 13.06 24.48
C SER A 11 -11.77 12.28 25.79
N THR A 12 -12.80 12.55 26.60
CA THR A 12 -12.89 12.12 28.00
C THR A 12 -13.33 10.65 28.12
N GLY A 13 -13.27 9.90 27.01
CA GLY A 13 -13.35 8.45 27.08
C GLY A 13 -12.13 7.97 27.84
N ALA A 14 -12.33 7.55 29.09
CA ALA A 14 -11.31 6.81 29.81
C ALA A 14 -10.89 5.60 28.95
N PRO A 15 -9.62 5.15 29.00
CA PRO A 15 -9.19 3.92 28.34
C PRO A 15 -10.18 2.80 28.65
N ALA A 16 -10.63 2.06 27.63
CA ALA A 16 -11.53 0.93 27.84
C ALA A 16 -10.90 -0.07 28.83
N PRO A 17 -11.65 -0.80 29.65
CA PRO A 17 -11.05 -1.81 30.51
C PRO A 17 -10.35 -2.89 29.65
N ARG A 18 -9.17 -3.36 30.08
CA ARG A 18 -8.51 -4.49 29.39
C ARG A 18 -9.25 -5.76 29.75
N VAL A 19 -9.66 -6.53 28.75
CA VAL A 19 -10.37 -7.80 28.94
C VAL A 19 -9.57 -8.92 28.27
N GLU A 20 -9.49 -10.07 28.93
CA GLU A 20 -8.96 -11.28 28.30
C GLU A 20 -10.06 -11.93 27.47
N LEU A 21 -9.83 -12.08 26.16
CA LEU A 21 -10.76 -12.81 25.31
C LEU A 21 -10.70 -14.30 25.68
N PRO A 22 -11.85 -14.97 25.85
CA PRO A 22 -11.87 -16.40 26.09
C PRO A 22 -11.19 -17.13 24.93
N VAL A 23 -10.30 -18.07 25.26
CA VAL A 23 -9.68 -18.94 24.24
C VAL A 23 -10.79 -19.75 23.59
N ALA A 24 -10.92 -19.64 22.26
CA ALA A 24 -11.93 -20.35 21.50
C ALA A 24 -11.87 -21.86 21.79
N LYS A 25 -12.90 -22.39 22.46
CA LYS A 25 -13.05 -23.82 22.70
C LYS A 25 -13.35 -24.49 21.35
N LYS A 26 -12.60 -25.52 20.97
CA LYS A 26 -12.89 -26.33 19.76
C LYS A 26 -14.32 -26.88 19.84
N ARG A 27 -15.26 -26.32 19.06
CA ARG A 27 -16.66 -26.79 18.96
C ARG A 27 -16.76 -27.96 17.96
N LYS A 28 -17.61 -28.94 18.26
CA LYS A 28 -17.99 -30.03 17.34
C LYS A 28 -19.01 -29.49 16.32
N ALA A 29 -18.83 -29.78 15.03
CA ALA A 29 -19.68 -29.29 13.94
C ALA A 29 -21.11 -29.87 14.01
N ALA A 30 -22.10 -29.04 13.64
CA ALA A 30 -23.51 -29.41 13.49
C ALA A 30 -23.92 -29.35 11.99
N PRO A 31 -25.03 -29.99 11.56
CA PRO A 31 -25.42 -30.12 10.15
C PRO A 31 -26.09 -28.84 9.58
N GLU A 32 -25.87 -28.56 8.29
CA GLU A 32 -26.30 -27.36 7.56
C GLU A 32 -27.43 -27.63 6.55
N ASP A 33 -28.35 -26.67 6.37
CA ASP A 33 -29.40 -26.60 5.33
C ASP A 33 -29.28 -25.30 4.49
N GLU A 34 -29.48 -25.36 3.17
CA GLU A 34 -29.20 -24.30 2.16
C GLU A 34 -30.45 -23.65 1.52
N PRO A 35 -30.40 -22.34 1.16
CA PRO A 35 -31.24 -21.79 0.07
C PRO A 35 -30.52 -20.85 -0.93
N ALA A 36 -31.13 -20.67 -2.12
CA ALA A 36 -30.54 -20.13 -3.37
C ALA A 36 -30.87 -18.63 -3.73
N PRO A 37 -30.09 -17.95 -4.63
CA PRO A 37 -30.32 -16.54 -5.01
C PRO A 37 -30.50 -16.23 -6.52
N ALA A 38 -30.93 -14.99 -6.84
CA ALA A 38 -31.21 -14.44 -8.20
C ALA A 38 -30.35 -13.21 -8.60
N GLN A 39 -30.23 -12.89 -9.90
CA GLN A 39 -29.29 -11.92 -10.52
C GLN A 39 -29.95 -10.80 -11.39
N SER A 40 -29.26 -9.67 -11.61
CA SER A 40 -29.57 -8.66 -12.67
C SER A 40 -28.31 -7.96 -13.25
N LYS A 41 -28.43 -7.30 -14.43
CA LYS A 41 -27.34 -6.80 -15.32
C LYS A 41 -27.35 -5.27 -15.55
N CYS A 42 -26.20 -4.71 -15.97
CA CYS A 42 -25.97 -3.28 -16.32
C CYS A 42 -25.02 -3.12 -17.56
N SER A 43 -24.93 -1.93 -18.19
CA SER A 43 -24.12 -1.58 -19.40
C SER A 43 -23.35 -0.22 -19.30
N THR A 44 -22.46 0.09 -20.28
CA THR A 44 -21.28 1.02 -20.21
C THR A 44 -21.05 1.96 -21.43
N ARG A 45 -20.21 3.04 -21.29
CA ARG A 45 -19.25 3.66 -22.30
C ARG A 45 -18.49 4.92 -21.74
N SER A 46 -17.13 5.01 -21.71
CA SER A 46 -16.03 5.55 -22.62
C SER A 46 -15.95 7.09 -22.84
N GLY A 47 -14.82 7.85 -22.90
CA GLY A 47 -13.34 7.65 -22.97
C GLY A 47 -12.56 9.02 -22.99
N SER A 48 -11.21 9.05 -23.10
CA SER A 48 -10.32 10.25 -22.97
C SER A 48 -9.08 10.31 -23.93
N ARG A 49 -8.22 11.36 -23.86
CA ARG A 49 -6.92 11.56 -24.61
C ARG A 49 -5.83 12.33 -23.79
N MET A 50 -4.54 12.23 -24.18
CA MET A 50 -3.31 12.84 -23.55
C MET A 50 -2.19 13.28 -24.54
N ALA A 51 -1.11 13.94 -24.03
CA ALA A 51 0.07 14.54 -24.71
C ALA A 51 1.45 14.27 -23.97
N PRO A 52 2.66 14.77 -24.40
CA PRO A 52 3.97 14.05 -24.31
C PRO A 52 5.14 14.66 -23.47
N GLN A 53 6.36 14.07 -23.52
CA GLN A 53 7.56 14.29 -22.65
C GLN A 53 8.97 14.25 -23.35
N ILE A 54 10.06 14.48 -22.58
CA ILE A 54 11.45 14.94 -22.90
C ILE A 54 12.59 13.85 -22.73
N ARG A 55 13.82 14.11 -23.25
CA ARG A 55 15.01 13.21 -23.54
C ARG A 55 16.18 13.14 -22.51
N ARG A 56 17.07 12.10 -22.62
CA ARG A 56 18.56 12.05 -22.33
C ARG A 56 19.29 10.76 -22.81
N ASN A 57 20.65 10.69 -22.70
CA ASN A 57 21.66 9.95 -23.51
C ASN A 57 22.61 8.95 -22.72
N PRO A 58 23.22 7.88 -23.30
CA PRO A 58 24.05 6.86 -22.58
C PRO A 58 25.42 6.44 -23.20
N SER A 59 26.22 5.62 -22.47
CA SER A 59 26.81 4.31 -22.89
C SER A 59 27.93 3.77 -21.96
N PHE A 60 28.03 2.42 -21.81
CA PHE A 60 29.09 1.66 -21.09
C PHE A 60 29.27 0.23 -21.69
N ARG A 61 30.42 -0.43 -21.47
CA ARG A 61 30.81 -1.76 -22.04
C ARG A 61 30.74 -2.91 -21.01
N TRP A 62 30.40 -4.13 -21.47
CA TRP A 62 30.26 -5.37 -20.69
C TRP A 62 31.48 -6.30 -20.80
N ARG A 63 32.08 -6.70 -19.66
CA ARG A 63 32.88 -7.93 -19.48
C ARG A 63 32.61 -8.44 -18.06
N ARG A 64 32.37 -9.76 -17.92
CA ARG A 64 32.05 -10.56 -16.70
C ARG A 64 30.55 -10.76 -16.42
N LEU A 65 29.97 -11.83 -16.95
CA LEU A 65 28.77 -12.46 -16.38
C LEU A 65 28.59 -13.96 -16.74
N LEU A 66 29.66 -14.69 -17.07
CA LEU A 66 29.58 -16.13 -17.30
C LEU A 66 30.55 -16.90 -16.38
N ASP A 67 30.17 -17.02 -15.11
CA ASP A 67 30.59 -18.11 -14.22
C ASP A 67 29.42 -18.43 -13.26
N PRO A 68 28.79 -19.63 -13.34
CA PRO A 68 27.64 -19.97 -12.51
C PRO A 68 27.97 -20.38 -11.06
N ARG A 69 29.24 -20.30 -10.60
CA ARG A 69 29.63 -20.91 -9.29
C ARG A 69 30.35 -20.02 -8.28
N ARG A 70 30.20 -18.69 -8.28
CA ARG A 70 30.72 -17.87 -7.17
C ARG A 70 29.76 -16.80 -6.65
N ASP A 71 29.67 -16.81 -5.33
CA ASP A 71 29.05 -15.78 -4.50
C ASP A 71 29.97 -14.54 -4.37
N LEU A 72 29.31 -13.38 -4.17
CA LEU A 72 29.81 -12.07 -3.70
C LEU A 72 30.38 -10.99 -4.68
N LYS A 73 29.63 -9.87 -4.65
CA LYS A 73 30.04 -8.44 -4.52
C LYS A 73 30.90 -7.78 -5.62
N ALA A 74 30.22 -7.02 -6.49
CA ALA A 74 30.55 -5.62 -6.81
C ALA A 74 29.34 -4.92 -7.46
N ARG A 75 29.03 -3.69 -7.04
CA ARG A 75 27.98 -2.83 -7.63
C ARG A 75 28.43 -2.22 -8.96
N PRO A 76 27.53 -2.07 -9.95
CA PRO A 76 27.60 -0.97 -10.92
C PRO A 76 26.42 0.00 -10.78
N ALA A 77 26.71 1.28 -11.04
CA ALA A 77 25.76 2.38 -11.03
C ALA A 77 25.03 2.50 -12.38
N ALA A 78 23.72 2.76 -12.29
CA ALA A 78 22.87 3.47 -13.26
C ALA A 78 22.74 2.91 -14.69
N THR A 79 22.05 1.78 -14.83
CA THR A 79 20.73 1.64 -15.49
C THR A 79 20.42 0.15 -15.48
N GLN A 80 19.80 -0.31 -14.40
CA GLN A 80 19.30 -1.68 -14.31
C GLN A 80 17.98 -1.73 -15.08
N MET A 81 18.05 -1.84 -16.41
CA MET A 81 17.01 -2.57 -17.13
C MET A 81 17.49 -4.01 -17.15
N ASP A 82 17.08 -4.78 -16.14
CA ASP A 82 16.99 -6.23 -16.27
C ASP A 82 15.97 -6.50 -17.37
N MET A 83 16.45 -6.49 -18.60
CA MET A 83 15.67 -6.87 -19.75
C MET A 83 15.51 -8.38 -19.63
N ILE A 84 14.41 -8.80 -19.00
CA ILE A 84 14.08 -10.20 -18.79
C ILE A 84 14.22 -10.90 -20.13
N SER A 85 14.88 -12.06 -20.15
CA SER A 85 15.03 -12.95 -21.31
C SER A 85 13.72 -13.34 -22.03
N ARG A 86 12.58 -12.89 -21.50
CA ARG A 86 11.24 -12.99 -22.09
C ARG A 86 10.98 -11.97 -23.21
N CYS A 87 11.66 -10.83 -23.21
CA CYS A 87 11.32 -9.71 -24.11
C CYS A 87 12.19 -9.67 -25.38
N VAL A 88 13.34 -10.35 -25.38
CA VAL A 88 14.24 -10.46 -26.52
C VAL A 88 14.51 -11.94 -26.73
N PRO A 89 14.02 -12.54 -27.84
CA PRO A 89 14.38 -13.90 -28.15
C PRO A 89 15.89 -13.95 -28.38
N PHE A 90 16.56 -14.82 -27.63
CA PHE A 90 17.95 -15.11 -27.86
C PHE A 90 18.03 -16.15 -29.00
N PRO A 91 18.91 -15.96 -29.99
CA PRO A 91 19.14 -17.01 -30.98
C PRO A 91 19.67 -18.27 -30.29
N ASP A 92 19.33 -19.44 -30.83
CA ASP A 92 19.71 -20.74 -30.26
C ASP A 92 21.24 -20.93 -30.19
N THR A 93 21.96 -20.20 -31.04
CA THR A 93 23.41 -20.12 -31.08
C THR A 93 23.85 -18.66 -30.99
N ILE A 94 24.56 -18.30 -29.93
CA ILE A 94 25.23 -17.01 -29.78
C ILE A 94 26.73 -17.31 -29.75
N GLU A 95 27.50 -16.69 -30.64
CA GLU A 95 28.96 -16.82 -30.61
C GLU A 95 29.52 -16.15 -29.35
N GLU A 96 30.59 -16.70 -28.77
CA GLU A 96 31.16 -16.20 -27.49
C GLU A 96 31.58 -14.72 -27.54
N ASP A 97 31.82 -14.18 -28.74
CA ASP A 97 32.25 -12.79 -28.98
C ASP A 97 31.15 -11.86 -29.55
N ASP A 98 29.90 -12.32 -29.60
CA ASP A 98 28.81 -11.55 -30.20
C ASP A 98 28.43 -10.30 -29.38
N GLN A 99 28.38 -9.14 -30.03
CA GLN A 99 28.13 -7.86 -29.37
C GLN A 99 26.63 -7.56 -29.29
N PHE A 100 26.10 -7.61 -28.07
CA PHE A 100 24.72 -7.19 -27.82
C PHE A 100 24.56 -5.65 -27.80
N THR A 101 23.61 -5.14 -28.59
CA THR A 101 23.17 -3.74 -28.59
C THR A 101 21.75 -3.66 -28.06
N CYS A 102 21.54 -3.03 -26.89
CA CYS A 102 20.20 -2.90 -26.32
C CYS A 102 19.28 -2.00 -27.17
N PRO A 103 17.94 -2.12 -27.05
CA PRO A 103 17.00 -1.33 -27.86
C PRO A 103 17.20 0.19 -27.73
N SER A 104 17.60 0.67 -26.55
CA SER A 104 17.88 2.09 -26.34
C SER A 104 19.13 2.55 -27.09
N CYS A 105 20.21 1.76 -27.09
CA CYS A 105 21.43 2.09 -27.82
C CYS A 105 21.23 1.98 -29.34
N HIS A 106 20.38 1.06 -29.80
CA HIS A 106 19.98 0.97 -31.22
C HIS A 106 19.24 2.22 -31.69
N LEU A 107 18.27 2.69 -30.90
CA LEU A 107 17.51 3.89 -31.23
C LEU A 107 18.36 5.17 -31.13
N TYR A 108 19.40 5.17 -30.28
CA TYR A 108 20.26 6.33 -30.03
C TYR A 108 21.75 5.91 -30.02
N PRO A 109 22.33 5.61 -31.19
CA PRO A 109 23.73 5.23 -31.28
C PRO A 109 24.65 6.38 -30.86
N PRO A 110 25.88 6.10 -30.40
CA PRO A 110 26.83 7.14 -29.98
C PRO A 110 27.00 8.22 -31.05
N GLY A 111 26.74 9.48 -30.66
CA GLY A 111 26.80 10.64 -31.56
C GLY A 111 25.50 11.00 -32.29
N ALA A 112 24.45 10.17 -32.23
CA ALA A 112 23.18 10.48 -32.86
C ALA A 112 22.42 11.57 -32.11
N LYS A 113 22.08 12.66 -32.82
CA LYS A 113 21.24 13.75 -32.28
C LYS A 113 19.74 13.44 -32.36
N GLN A 114 19.34 12.45 -33.14
CA GLN A 114 17.94 12.04 -33.32
C GLN A 114 17.81 10.52 -33.20
N ARG A 115 16.57 10.06 -32.98
CA ARG A 115 16.28 8.63 -32.97
C ARG A 115 16.52 8.04 -34.36
N VAL A 116 17.24 6.93 -34.43
CA VAL A 116 17.40 6.15 -35.67
C VAL A 116 16.28 5.13 -35.71
N ILE A 117 15.47 5.15 -36.77
CA ILE A 117 14.40 4.17 -36.99
C ILE A 117 14.91 3.17 -38.03
N ALA A 118 15.35 2.01 -37.55
CA ALA A 118 15.88 0.93 -38.36
C ALA A 118 15.49 -0.43 -37.74
N PRO A 119 15.50 -1.53 -38.52
CA PRO A 119 15.30 -2.87 -37.97
C PRO A 119 16.26 -3.15 -36.81
N TYR A 120 15.74 -3.74 -35.74
CA TYR A 120 16.52 -4.04 -34.53
C TYR A 120 17.06 -5.45 -34.62
N TYR A 121 18.38 -5.62 -34.59
CA TYR A 121 19.03 -6.94 -34.70
C TYR A 121 19.48 -7.49 -33.35
N GLY A 122 19.66 -6.64 -32.33
CA GLY A 122 20.09 -7.03 -30.98
C GLY A 122 21.53 -7.54 -30.88
N PHE A 123 21.99 -8.36 -31.81
CA PHE A 123 23.30 -9.00 -31.86
C PHE A 123 24.00 -8.70 -33.19
N ALA A 124 25.33 -8.79 -33.24
CA ALA A 124 26.10 -8.59 -34.46
C ALA A 124 25.89 -9.73 -35.45
N SER A 125 25.84 -10.98 -34.98
CA SER A 125 25.56 -12.16 -35.81
C SER A 125 24.21 -12.07 -36.53
N ALA A 126 23.14 -11.70 -35.80
CA ALA A 126 21.81 -11.50 -36.36
C ALA A 126 21.78 -10.40 -37.43
N LYS A 127 22.63 -9.38 -37.27
CA LYS A 127 22.78 -8.31 -38.27
C LYS A 127 23.51 -8.80 -39.52
N GLU A 128 24.52 -9.65 -39.38
CA GLU A 128 25.23 -10.26 -40.51
C GLU A 128 24.34 -11.22 -41.30
N ALA A 129 23.46 -11.95 -40.60
CA ALA A 129 22.44 -12.83 -41.19
C ALA A 129 21.23 -12.09 -41.79
N ASP A 130 21.14 -10.77 -41.60
CA ASP A 130 19.97 -9.94 -41.92
C ASP A 130 18.64 -10.45 -41.32
N GLU A 131 18.70 -10.97 -40.09
CA GLU A 131 17.56 -11.47 -39.34
C GLU A 131 17.20 -10.51 -38.21
N PRO A 132 16.33 -9.51 -38.45
CA PRO A 132 15.94 -8.57 -37.42
C PRO A 132 15.16 -9.30 -36.31
N ILE A 133 15.51 -9.00 -35.07
CA ILE A 133 14.86 -9.53 -33.89
C ILE A 133 13.56 -8.76 -33.64
N LEU A 134 12.46 -9.51 -33.68
CA LEU A 134 11.20 -9.03 -33.16
C LEU A 134 11.26 -9.04 -31.62
N LEU A 135 11.22 -7.84 -31.02
CA LEU A 135 11.09 -7.70 -29.58
C LEU A 135 9.72 -8.22 -29.14
N SER A 136 9.69 -9.33 -28.41
CA SER A 136 8.48 -9.94 -27.84
C SER A 136 7.94 -9.18 -26.62
N GLY A 137 8.50 -8.00 -26.32
CA GLY A 137 7.99 -7.13 -25.27
C GLY A 137 6.63 -6.55 -25.64
N GLY A 138 5.62 -6.75 -24.80
CA GLY A 138 4.37 -5.99 -24.89
C GLY A 138 4.63 -4.48 -24.94
N PRO A 139 3.68 -3.67 -25.46
CA PRO A 139 3.86 -2.24 -25.69
C PRO A 139 4.46 -1.53 -24.48
N THR A 140 5.50 -0.71 -24.72
CA THR A 140 6.24 0.07 -23.71
C THR A 140 5.30 0.76 -22.73
N THR A 141 5.61 0.67 -21.44
CA THR A 141 4.75 1.06 -20.32
C THR A 141 4.57 2.57 -20.09
N ARG A 142 4.40 3.37 -21.15
CA ARG A 142 3.17 4.18 -21.18
C ARG A 142 2.05 3.20 -21.51
N GLU A 143 1.68 2.36 -20.54
CA GLU A 143 0.72 1.26 -20.70
C GLU A 143 -0.64 1.86 -21.08
N SER A 144 -0.85 2.10 -22.38
CA SER A 144 -2.14 2.52 -22.94
C SER A 144 -3.23 1.49 -22.66
N PHE A 145 -2.85 0.27 -22.27
CA PHE A 145 -3.73 -0.80 -21.85
C PHE A 145 -3.14 -1.47 -20.61
N ALA A 146 -3.74 -1.24 -19.44
CA ALA A 146 -3.39 -2.00 -18.25
C ALA A 146 -3.70 -3.48 -18.49
N GLN A 147 -2.83 -4.39 -18.04
CA GLN A 147 -3.16 -5.82 -18.01
C GLN A 147 -4.44 -5.98 -17.19
N CYS A 148 -5.57 -6.31 -17.80
CA CYS A 148 -6.83 -6.48 -17.07
C CYS A 148 -6.97 -7.94 -16.65
N SER A 149 -6.42 -8.27 -15.48
CA SER A 149 -6.65 -9.58 -14.89
C SER A 149 -8.06 -9.69 -14.33
N SER A 150 -8.61 -10.91 -14.34
CA SER A 150 -9.99 -11.20 -13.94
C SER A 150 -10.02 -12.30 -12.87
N PRO A 151 -9.38 -12.10 -11.70
CA PRO A 151 -9.36 -13.10 -10.64
C PRO A 151 -10.75 -13.29 -10.00
N ALA A 152 -11.00 -14.49 -9.48
CA ALA A 152 -12.10 -14.72 -8.55
C ALA A 152 -11.73 -14.14 -7.17
N LEU A 153 -12.38 -13.03 -6.80
CA LEU A 153 -12.04 -12.18 -5.65
C LEU A 153 -13.17 -12.13 -4.62
N VAL A 154 -12.86 -12.39 -3.36
CA VAL A 154 -13.78 -12.11 -2.24
C VAL A 154 -13.32 -10.83 -1.54
N VAL A 155 -14.21 -9.85 -1.44
CA VAL A 155 -14.01 -8.66 -0.59
C VAL A 155 -14.70 -8.93 0.75
N ILE A 156 -13.93 -8.95 1.82
CA ILE A 156 -14.44 -9.23 3.17
C ILE A 156 -14.33 -7.96 4.01
N SER A 157 -15.46 -7.51 4.56
CA SER A 157 -15.53 -6.46 5.57
C SER A 157 -15.66 -7.12 6.94
N ILE A 158 -14.64 -6.99 7.78
CA ILE A 158 -14.68 -7.39 9.20
C ILE A 158 -14.73 -6.09 9.98
N ARG A 159 -15.84 -5.79 10.65
CA ARG A 159 -16.00 -4.50 11.34
C ARG A 159 -16.59 -4.69 12.72
N LEU A 160 -16.11 -3.90 13.69
CA LEU A 160 -16.76 -3.85 14.99
C LEU A 160 -18.22 -3.41 14.78
N ALA A 161 -19.17 -4.07 15.43
CA ALA A 161 -20.60 -3.90 15.17
C ALA A 161 -21.08 -2.46 15.39
N SER A 162 -20.45 -1.72 16.31
CA SER A 162 -20.69 -0.30 16.57
C SER A 162 -20.25 0.62 15.43
N VAL A 163 -19.34 0.19 14.56
CA VAL A 163 -18.90 0.96 13.41
C VAL A 163 -19.96 0.90 12.32
N ASN A 164 -20.44 2.08 11.92
CA ASN A 164 -21.47 2.22 10.90
C ASN A 164 -21.01 1.63 9.56
N ALA A 165 -21.86 0.82 8.94
CA ALA A 165 -21.62 0.25 7.61
C ALA A 165 -21.71 1.30 6.49
N ILE A 166 -22.33 2.46 6.74
CA ILE A 166 -22.43 3.56 5.77
C ILE A 166 -21.03 4.14 5.53
N GLY A 167 -20.57 4.08 4.28
CA GLY A 167 -19.24 4.57 3.91
C GLY A 167 -18.10 3.57 4.18
N ASP A 168 -18.43 2.33 4.57
CA ASP A 168 -17.47 1.25 4.75
C ASP A 168 -16.53 1.11 3.54
N SER A 169 -15.23 1.24 3.80
CA SER A 169 -14.18 1.19 2.78
C SER A 169 -14.21 -0.11 1.98
N ALA A 170 -14.55 -1.24 2.61
CA ALA A 170 -14.63 -2.53 1.93
C ALA A 170 -15.72 -2.52 0.86
N ARG A 171 -16.90 -2.01 1.21
CA ARG A 171 -18.04 -1.88 0.28
C ARG A 171 -17.73 -0.89 -0.85
N VAL A 172 -17.07 0.22 -0.53
CA VAL A 172 -16.62 1.22 -1.52
C VAL A 172 -15.63 0.61 -2.52
N VAL A 173 -14.70 -0.23 -2.04
CA VAL A 173 -13.76 -0.97 -2.88
C VAL A 173 -14.49 -2.03 -3.72
N PHE A 174 -15.40 -2.80 -3.13
CA PHE A 174 -16.19 -3.80 -3.85
C PHE A 174 -16.95 -3.19 -5.03
N HIS A 175 -17.69 -2.09 -4.81
CA HIS A 175 -18.42 -1.43 -5.90
C HIS A 175 -17.49 -0.82 -6.95
N HIS A 176 -16.28 -0.41 -6.57
CA HIS A 176 -15.29 0.12 -7.51
C HIS A 176 -14.73 -0.96 -8.44
N ILE A 177 -14.47 -2.17 -7.91
CA ILE A 177 -13.85 -3.27 -8.68
C ILE A 177 -14.86 -4.18 -9.37
N ALA A 178 -16.11 -4.24 -8.90
CA ALA A 178 -17.13 -5.15 -9.44
C ALA A 178 -17.37 -5.02 -10.95
N PRO A 179 -17.37 -3.82 -11.57
CA PRO A 179 -17.50 -3.70 -13.03
C PRO A 179 -16.39 -4.42 -13.82
N PHE A 180 -15.21 -4.65 -13.22
CA PHE A 180 -14.09 -5.35 -13.84
C PHE A 180 -14.17 -6.87 -13.68
N LEU A 181 -15.00 -7.37 -12.76
CA LEU A 181 -15.07 -8.78 -12.35
C LEU A 181 -16.51 -9.33 -12.41
N PRO A 182 -17.20 -9.28 -13.56
CA PRO A 182 -18.58 -9.73 -13.66
C PRO A 182 -18.70 -11.22 -13.29
N GLY A 183 -19.49 -11.51 -12.24
CA GLY A 183 -19.69 -12.87 -11.72
C GLY A 183 -18.47 -13.49 -11.01
N LYS A 184 -17.38 -12.73 -10.84
CA LYS A 184 -16.12 -13.19 -10.23
C LYS A 184 -15.73 -12.38 -8.99
N VAL A 185 -16.63 -11.55 -8.48
CA VAL A 185 -16.44 -10.86 -7.21
C VAL A 185 -17.59 -11.16 -6.26
N SER A 186 -17.28 -11.37 -5.00
CA SER A 186 -18.26 -11.55 -3.92
C SER A 186 -17.94 -10.60 -2.77
N PHE A 187 -18.97 -10.10 -2.10
CA PHE A 187 -18.84 -9.24 -0.92
C PHE A 187 -19.40 -9.96 0.31
N ILE A 188 -18.63 -9.99 1.39
CA ILE A 188 -19.00 -10.62 2.66
C ILE A 188 -18.85 -9.58 3.78
N ASP A 189 -19.93 -9.34 4.55
CA ASP A 189 -19.93 -8.47 5.72
C ASP A 189 -19.98 -9.31 7.01
N LEU A 190 -18.96 -9.18 7.84
CA LEU A 190 -18.76 -9.88 9.10
C LEU A 190 -18.69 -8.85 10.24
N PRO A 191 -19.84 -8.27 10.65
CA PRO A 191 -19.88 -7.47 11.87
C PRO A 191 -19.61 -8.38 13.07
N TRP A 192 -18.83 -7.89 14.03
CA TRP A 192 -18.45 -8.65 15.21
C TRP A 192 -18.62 -7.81 16.49
N ASP A 193 -18.95 -8.48 17.58
CA ASP A 193 -19.00 -7.93 18.92
C ASP A 193 -18.78 -9.11 19.90
N PHE A 194 -17.62 -9.13 20.57
CA PHE A 194 -17.27 -10.18 21.53
C PHE A 194 -17.65 -9.81 22.97
N GLY A 195 -18.26 -8.65 23.20
CA GLY A 195 -18.87 -8.29 24.48
C GLY A 195 -20.28 -8.87 24.66
N ASP A 196 -20.97 -9.16 23.55
CA ASP A 196 -22.28 -9.81 23.55
C ASP A 196 -22.16 -11.29 23.10
N PRO A 197 -22.41 -12.28 23.98
CA PRO A 197 -22.35 -13.70 23.63
C PRO A 197 -23.21 -14.09 22.43
N ARG A 198 -24.34 -13.41 22.20
CA ARG A 198 -25.20 -13.68 21.04
C ARG A 198 -24.57 -13.18 19.75
N ALA A 199 -23.93 -12.02 19.80
CA ALA A 199 -23.22 -11.46 18.65
C ALA A 199 -21.94 -12.25 18.34
N GLU A 200 -21.25 -12.75 19.37
CA GLU A 200 -20.12 -13.67 19.22
C GLU A 200 -20.55 -14.97 18.52
N GLU A 201 -21.63 -15.61 18.98
CA GLU A 201 -22.16 -16.82 18.33
C GLU A 201 -22.61 -16.54 16.89
N ALA A 202 -23.24 -15.39 16.64
CA ALA A 202 -23.62 -14.98 15.29
C ALA A 202 -22.40 -14.75 14.38
N TYR A 203 -21.30 -14.20 14.90
CA TYR A 203 -20.04 -14.08 14.16
C TYR A 203 -19.47 -15.45 13.81
N ASP A 204 -19.44 -16.38 14.78
CA ASP A 204 -18.98 -17.75 14.56
C ASP A 204 -19.78 -18.46 13.49
N THR A 205 -21.11 -18.40 13.54
CA THR A 205 -21.98 -18.96 12.51
C THR A 205 -21.67 -18.38 11.14
N LYS A 206 -21.48 -17.06 11.02
CA LYS A 206 -21.12 -16.43 9.74
C LYS A 206 -19.76 -16.87 9.22
N VAL A 207 -18.76 -17.03 10.09
CA VAL A 207 -17.44 -17.54 9.70
C VAL A 207 -17.53 -18.99 9.25
N GLN A 208 -18.27 -19.84 9.95
CA GLN A 208 -18.47 -21.24 9.55
C GLN A 208 -19.18 -21.33 8.19
N ASN A 209 -20.24 -20.55 7.98
CA ASN A 209 -20.93 -20.48 6.69
C ASN A 209 -19.99 -20.00 5.57
N LEU A 210 -19.12 -19.02 5.84
CA LEU A 210 -18.11 -18.58 4.88
C LEU A 210 -17.11 -19.70 4.57
N VAL A 211 -16.63 -20.41 5.58
CA VAL A 211 -15.73 -21.57 5.42
C VAL A 211 -16.41 -22.67 4.60
N HIS A 212 -17.69 -22.97 4.84
CA HIS A 212 -18.45 -23.92 4.04
C HIS A 212 -18.51 -23.49 2.57
N ARG A 213 -18.89 -22.23 2.30
CA ARG A 213 -18.94 -21.67 0.95
C ARG A 213 -17.59 -21.74 0.22
N LEU A 214 -16.48 -21.57 0.94
CA LEU A 214 -15.12 -21.66 0.40
C LEU A 214 -14.65 -23.10 0.17
N LYS A 215 -15.13 -24.08 0.97
CA LYS A 215 -14.77 -25.50 0.82
C LYS A 215 -15.58 -26.20 -0.27
N THR A 216 -16.90 -26.06 -0.18
CA THR A 216 -17.85 -26.90 -0.92
C THR A 216 -18.88 -26.09 -1.70
N GLY A 217 -19.16 -24.85 -1.30
CA GLY A 217 -20.19 -24.02 -1.91
C GLY A 217 -19.74 -23.14 -3.09
N ASP A 218 -20.46 -22.04 -3.28
CA ASP A 218 -20.34 -21.11 -4.41
C ASP A 218 -18.99 -20.37 -4.49
N LEU A 219 -18.26 -20.25 -3.39
CA LEU A 219 -16.96 -19.57 -3.33
C LEU A 219 -15.77 -20.54 -3.48
N LYS A 220 -16.02 -21.82 -3.80
CA LYS A 220 -14.98 -22.85 -3.92
C LYS A 220 -13.86 -22.52 -4.91
N SER A 221 -14.11 -21.71 -5.94
CA SER A 221 -13.11 -21.29 -6.93
C SER A 221 -12.35 -20.02 -6.55
N PHE A 222 -12.75 -19.33 -5.50
CA PHE A 222 -12.15 -18.07 -5.08
C PHE A 222 -10.87 -18.32 -4.28
N ARG A 223 -9.77 -17.70 -4.72
CA ARG A 223 -8.43 -17.85 -4.12
C ARG A 223 -7.78 -16.53 -3.74
N THR A 224 -8.44 -15.42 -4.02
CA THR A 224 -7.92 -14.08 -3.79
C THR A 224 -8.88 -13.33 -2.89
N PHE A 225 -8.33 -12.66 -1.87
CA PHE A 225 -9.12 -12.00 -0.84
C PHE A 225 -8.65 -10.56 -0.62
N SER A 226 -9.59 -9.62 -0.55
CA SER A 226 -9.36 -8.24 -0.13
C SER A 226 -10.08 -8.02 1.19
N ILE A 227 -9.35 -8.09 2.29
CA ILE A 227 -9.94 -8.03 3.63
C ILE A 227 -9.71 -6.64 4.22
N PHE A 228 -10.77 -6.08 4.79
CA PHE A 228 -10.76 -4.83 5.52
C PHE A 228 -11.17 -5.10 6.95
N LEU A 229 -10.33 -4.72 7.91
CA LEU A 229 -10.65 -4.75 9.33
C LEU A 229 -10.87 -3.34 9.81
N THR A 230 -12.10 -3.01 10.23
CA THR A 230 -12.44 -1.68 10.75
C THR A 230 -12.77 -1.77 12.23
N ASP A 231 -11.99 -1.07 13.06
CA ASP A 231 -12.09 -1.10 14.51
C ASP A 231 -11.52 0.19 15.12
N HIS A 232 -11.77 0.40 16.41
CA HIS A 232 -11.08 1.38 17.24
C HIS A 232 -9.87 0.73 17.94
N SER A 233 -8.91 1.56 18.32
CA SER A 233 -7.83 1.12 19.19
C SER A 233 -7.70 2.05 20.38
N ASP A 234 -7.36 1.46 21.52
CA ASP A 234 -7.07 2.17 22.75
C ASP A 234 -5.82 3.06 22.53
N PRO A 235 -5.90 4.38 22.78
CA PRO A 235 -4.81 5.30 22.43
C PRO A 235 -3.54 5.09 23.26
N GLU A 236 -3.64 4.49 24.44
CA GLU A 236 -2.52 4.33 25.37
C GLU A 236 -1.85 2.96 25.19
N ARG A 237 -2.64 1.91 25.04
CA ARG A 237 -2.18 0.52 24.98
C ARG A 237 -2.16 -0.05 23.57
N GLY A 238 -2.82 0.60 22.60
CA GLY A 238 -2.98 0.12 21.23
C GLY A 238 -3.74 -1.20 21.11
N ASP A 239 -4.49 -1.58 22.15
CA ASP A 239 -5.39 -2.74 22.17
C ASP A 239 -6.61 -2.47 21.26
N LEU A 240 -7.17 -3.52 20.67
CA LEU A 240 -8.35 -3.45 19.78
C LEU A 240 -9.64 -3.57 20.60
N HIS A 241 -10.66 -2.78 20.26
CA HIS A 241 -11.93 -2.77 21.00
C HIS A 241 -12.72 -4.03 20.73
N ILE A 242 -13.11 -4.77 21.77
CA ILE A 242 -13.77 -6.08 21.58
C ILE A 242 -15.29 -6.02 21.54
N SER A 243 -15.89 -4.87 21.81
CA SER A 243 -17.33 -4.74 22.00
C SER A 243 -17.85 -3.38 21.58
N SER A 244 -19.12 -3.33 21.24
CA SER A 244 -19.84 -2.07 21.08
C SER A 244 -19.89 -1.34 22.43
N ASN A 245 -19.88 -0.01 22.42
CA ASN A 245 -19.95 0.85 23.61
C ASN A 245 -18.69 0.86 24.51
N GLU A 246 -17.51 0.58 23.95
CA GLU A 246 -16.23 0.73 24.66
C GLU A 246 -16.11 -0.14 25.93
N GLN A 247 -16.87 -1.24 26.01
CA GLN A 247 -16.93 -2.08 27.22
C GLN A 247 -15.70 -2.97 27.40
N GLY A 248 -14.75 -2.93 26.47
CA GLY A 248 -13.46 -3.57 26.63
C GLY A 248 -12.57 -3.44 25.42
N ALA A 249 -11.27 -3.54 25.66
CA ALA A 249 -10.26 -3.73 24.63
C ALA A 249 -9.36 -4.92 25.00
N ALA A 250 -8.82 -5.60 23.98
CA ALA A 250 -7.92 -6.72 24.16
C ALA A 250 -6.69 -6.59 23.25
N LYS A 251 -5.65 -7.36 23.57
CA LYS A 251 -4.41 -7.40 22.78
C LYS A 251 -4.71 -7.66 21.31
N VAL A 252 -3.96 -6.98 20.45
CA VAL A 252 -4.07 -7.11 18.98
C VAL A 252 -3.98 -8.57 18.55
N SER A 253 -3.04 -9.34 19.13
CA SER A 253 -2.88 -10.77 18.85
C SER A 253 -4.14 -11.59 19.18
N ALA A 254 -4.74 -11.37 20.35
CA ALA A 254 -5.93 -12.10 20.77
C ALA A 254 -7.15 -11.80 19.88
N VAL A 255 -7.37 -10.53 19.53
CA VAL A 255 -8.48 -10.12 18.66
C VAL A 255 -8.28 -10.67 17.25
N LEU A 256 -7.08 -10.53 16.67
CA LEU A 256 -6.79 -11.04 15.33
C LEU A 256 -6.91 -12.57 15.26
N ASP A 257 -6.44 -13.30 16.27
CA ASP A 257 -6.57 -14.77 16.30
C ASP A 257 -8.03 -15.22 16.44
N ARG A 258 -8.87 -14.43 17.12
CA ARG A 258 -10.32 -14.69 17.20
C ARG A 258 -11.04 -14.39 15.89
N LEU A 259 -10.70 -13.28 15.23
CA LEU A 259 -11.30 -12.87 13.96
C LEU A 259 -10.87 -13.76 12.79
N PHE A 260 -9.65 -14.29 12.84
CA PHE A 260 -9.03 -15.07 11.78
C PHE A 260 -8.72 -16.51 12.25
N PRO A 261 -9.74 -17.33 12.51
CA PRO A 261 -9.52 -18.69 12.99
C PRO A 261 -8.78 -19.55 11.94
N PRO A 262 -8.06 -20.61 12.34
CA PRO A 262 -7.30 -21.48 11.44
C PRO A 262 -8.11 -22.02 10.25
N GLU A 263 -9.39 -22.33 10.49
CA GLU A 263 -10.32 -22.85 9.48
C GLU A 263 -10.58 -21.84 8.35
N LEU A 264 -10.49 -20.55 8.64
CA LEU A 264 -10.63 -19.48 7.65
C LEU A 264 -9.26 -19.11 7.03
N THR A 265 -8.21 -19.00 7.83
CA THR A 265 -6.90 -18.53 7.35
C THR A 265 -6.20 -19.50 6.40
N GLN A 266 -6.54 -20.79 6.43
CA GLN A 266 -6.05 -21.76 5.44
C GLN A 266 -6.40 -21.38 3.99
N PHE A 267 -7.42 -20.55 3.76
CA PHE A 267 -7.79 -20.08 2.41
C PHE A 267 -6.95 -18.88 1.95
N PHE A 268 -6.35 -18.12 2.86
CA PHE A 268 -5.68 -16.86 2.49
C PHE A 268 -4.28 -17.07 1.92
N GLY A 269 -3.59 -18.13 2.36
CA GLY A 269 -2.42 -18.79 1.75
C GLY A 269 -1.26 -17.88 1.29
N SER A 270 -0.02 -18.18 1.67
CA SER A 270 1.16 -17.36 1.32
C SER A 270 1.46 -17.25 -0.18
N GLU A 271 0.94 -18.15 -1.00
CA GLU A 271 1.07 -18.09 -2.47
C GLU A 271 0.02 -17.19 -3.12
N GLY A 272 -0.98 -16.75 -2.35
CA GLY A 272 -2.09 -15.94 -2.81
C GLY A 272 -1.76 -14.45 -2.92
N ARG A 273 -2.61 -13.72 -3.67
CA ARG A 273 -2.59 -12.26 -3.73
C ARG A 273 -3.45 -11.61 -2.63
N SER A 274 -3.77 -12.35 -1.57
CA SER A 274 -4.66 -11.91 -0.49
C SER A 274 -4.06 -10.74 0.28
N THR A 275 -4.87 -9.76 0.65
CA THR A 275 -4.43 -8.53 1.32
C THR A 275 -5.28 -8.25 2.54
N LEU A 276 -4.69 -7.65 3.57
CA LEU A 276 -5.40 -7.13 4.74
C LEU A 276 -5.14 -5.63 4.86
N THR A 277 -6.20 -4.84 4.97
CA THR A 277 -6.13 -3.41 5.31
C THR A 277 -6.79 -3.20 6.67
N MET A 278 -6.04 -2.71 7.65
CA MET A 278 -6.56 -2.38 8.98
C MET A 278 -6.86 -0.88 9.07
N LEU A 279 -8.15 -0.57 9.13
CA LEU A 279 -8.73 0.76 9.30
C LEU A 279 -8.97 1.00 10.79
N VAL A 280 -7.85 1.08 11.52
CA VAL A 280 -7.81 1.26 12.97
C VAL A 280 -7.01 2.51 13.33
N CYS A 281 -7.27 3.07 14.50
CA CYS A 281 -6.50 4.20 15.02
C CYS A 281 -5.00 3.84 15.17
N GLY A 282 -4.14 4.83 14.96
CA GLY A 282 -2.69 4.65 14.81
C GLY A 282 -1.95 4.10 16.02
N ALA A 283 -2.60 4.01 17.19
CA ALA A 283 -2.02 3.45 18.41
C ALA A 283 -1.50 2.02 18.22
N VAL A 284 -2.14 1.22 17.34
CA VAL A 284 -1.68 -0.12 16.95
C VAL A 284 -0.26 -0.12 16.38
N MET A 285 0.16 0.97 15.72
CA MET A 285 1.49 1.11 15.11
C MET A 285 2.49 1.90 15.95
N THR A 286 2.00 2.75 16.86
CA THR A 286 2.86 3.61 17.70
C THR A 286 3.17 3.00 19.06
N VAL A 287 2.30 2.13 19.59
CA VAL A 287 2.55 1.39 20.82
C VAL A 287 3.37 0.14 20.51
N LYS A 288 4.49 -0.04 21.22
CA LYS A 288 5.48 -1.10 20.94
C LYS A 288 4.90 -2.50 21.02
N GLU A 289 4.09 -2.76 22.04
CA GLU A 289 3.47 -4.08 22.29
C GLU A 289 2.48 -4.44 21.19
N SER A 290 1.54 -3.54 20.86
CA SER A 290 0.59 -3.70 19.76
C SER A 290 1.27 -3.88 18.41
N TYR A 291 2.33 -3.13 18.15
CA TYR A 291 3.13 -3.29 16.94
C TYR A 291 3.80 -4.67 16.88
N THR A 292 4.29 -5.17 18.02
CA THR A 292 4.93 -6.49 18.10
C THR A 292 3.92 -7.60 17.82
N ASP A 293 2.73 -7.52 18.42
CA ASP A 293 1.62 -8.44 18.18
C ASP A 293 1.20 -8.44 16.71
N LEU A 294 1.01 -7.26 16.12
CA LEU A 294 0.65 -7.11 14.72
C LEU A 294 1.74 -7.65 13.78
N LYS A 295 3.01 -7.39 14.09
CA LYS A 295 4.14 -7.92 13.30
C LYS A 295 4.22 -9.44 13.40
N ALA A 296 4.01 -10.01 14.58
CA ALA A 296 3.94 -11.46 14.76
C ALA A 296 2.79 -12.08 13.95
N PHE A 297 1.63 -11.43 13.90
CA PHE A 297 0.53 -11.83 13.05
C PHE A 297 0.86 -11.74 11.55
N ALA A 298 1.51 -10.65 11.11
CA ALA A 298 1.98 -10.51 9.72
C ALA A 298 2.98 -11.62 9.32
N ASP A 299 3.83 -12.04 10.25
CA ASP A 299 4.83 -13.09 10.04
C ASP A 299 4.21 -14.49 9.93
N LYS A 300 2.93 -14.69 10.29
CA LYS A 300 2.18 -15.92 9.97
C LYS A 300 2.02 -16.11 8.46
N GLY A 301 2.04 -15.03 7.67
CA GLY A 301 2.09 -15.11 6.21
C GLY A 301 0.77 -15.41 5.53
N TYR A 302 -0.37 -15.10 6.18
CA TYR A 302 -1.70 -15.27 5.59
C TYR A 302 -1.97 -14.32 4.42
N PHE A 303 -1.30 -13.17 4.39
CA PHE A 303 -1.51 -12.12 3.42
C PHE A 303 -0.21 -11.79 2.70
N ALA A 304 -0.31 -11.46 1.42
CA ALA A 304 0.79 -10.89 0.66
C ALA A 304 1.34 -9.65 1.36
N TRP A 305 0.46 -8.85 1.98
CA TRP A 305 0.80 -7.63 2.69
C TRP A 305 -0.34 -7.18 3.63
N ILE A 306 0.01 -6.51 4.74
CA ILE A 306 -0.93 -5.86 5.68
C ILE A 306 -0.70 -4.33 5.70
N MET A 307 -1.69 -3.55 5.23
CA MET A 307 -1.65 -2.09 5.26
C MET A 307 -2.31 -1.54 6.52
N VAL A 308 -1.63 -0.65 7.23
CA VAL A 308 -2.12 0.01 8.46
C VAL A 308 -1.81 1.49 8.41
N PHE A 309 -2.56 2.32 9.15
CA PHE A 309 -2.42 3.77 9.14
C PHE A 309 -1.90 4.31 10.48
N GLY A 310 -1.13 5.40 10.43
CA GLY A 310 -0.48 5.99 11.61
C GLY A 310 -1.28 7.04 12.38
N GLN A 311 -2.41 7.50 11.85
CA GLN A 311 -3.16 8.61 12.45
C GLN A 311 -3.93 8.19 13.70
N ALA A 312 -3.72 8.90 14.81
CA ALA A 312 -4.36 8.60 16.11
C ALA A 312 -5.89 8.59 16.03
N ASN A 313 -6.48 9.52 15.28
CA ASN A 313 -7.92 9.58 15.02
C ASN A 313 -8.17 9.36 13.53
N LEU A 314 -7.92 8.14 13.06
CA LEU A 314 -8.08 7.80 11.66
C LEU A 314 -9.53 8.03 11.23
N GLN A 315 -9.71 8.77 10.14
CA GLN A 315 -10.97 8.89 9.41
C GLN A 315 -10.92 7.96 8.19
N PRO A 316 -11.55 6.76 8.21
CA PRO A 316 -11.44 5.79 7.12
C PRO A 316 -11.92 6.32 5.77
N CYS A 317 -12.93 7.20 5.77
CA CYS A 317 -13.45 7.80 4.53
C CYS A 317 -12.37 8.57 3.74
N LEU A 318 -11.38 9.14 4.41
CA LEU A 318 -10.28 9.87 3.76
C LEU A 318 -9.29 8.93 3.06
N THR A 319 -9.25 7.64 3.38
CA THR A 319 -8.36 6.65 2.76
C THR A 319 -9.02 5.96 1.54
N ASN A 320 -10.34 6.04 1.40
CA ASN A 320 -11.11 5.37 0.34
C ASN A 320 -10.54 5.56 -1.08
N PRO A 321 -10.15 6.77 -1.54
CA PRO A 321 -9.59 6.94 -2.88
C PRO A 321 -8.33 6.10 -3.12
N LEU A 322 -7.43 6.06 -2.12
CA LEU A 322 -6.22 5.24 -2.19
C LEU A 322 -6.59 3.75 -2.19
N LEU A 323 -7.53 3.33 -1.34
CA LEU A 323 -7.91 1.92 -1.25
C LEU A 323 -8.54 1.42 -2.56
N GLN A 324 -9.44 2.19 -3.16
CA GLN A 324 -10.01 1.90 -4.47
C GLN A 324 -8.93 1.72 -5.55
N ALA A 325 -8.02 2.68 -5.67
CA ALA A 325 -6.95 2.63 -6.66
C ALA A 325 -5.93 1.53 -6.38
N SER A 326 -5.61 1.27 -5.10
CA SER A 326 -4.73 0.19 -4.68
C SER A 326 -5.32 -1.18 -5.04
N SER A 327 -6.61 -1.40 -4.79
CA SER A 327 -7.32 -2.63 -5.15
C SER A 327 -7.41 -2.82 -6.65
N LEU A 328 -7.71 -1.76 -7.41
CA LEU A 328 -7.70 -1.83 -8.87
C LEU A 328 -6.30 -2.16 -9.40
N SER A 329 -5.27 -1.47 -8.89
CA SER A 329 -3.87 -1.70 -9.27
C SER A 329 -3.42 -3.12 -8.96
N TRP A 330 -3.72 -3.59 -7.74
CA TRP A 330 -3.29 -4.89 -7.25
C TRP A 330 -4.08 -6.05 -7.86
N PHE A 331 -5.41 -6.02 -7.86
CA PHE A 331 -6.21 -7.17 -8.28
C PHE A 331 -6.54 -7.20 -9.77
N ILE A 332 -6.61 -6.04 -10.44
CA ILE A 332 -6.92 -5.99 -11.87
C ILE A 332 -5.64 -5.78 -12.65
N ASN A 333 -4.87 -4.74 -12.34
CA ASN A 333 -3.74 -4.32 -13.16
C ASN A 333 -2.44 -5.11 -12.90
N ASN A 334 -2.40 -6.01 -11.91
CA ASN A 334 -1.19 -6.71 -11.45
C ASN A 334 0.00 -5.79 -11.11
N ARG A 335 -0.29 -4.55 -10.71
CA ARG A 335 0.70 -3.54 -10.37
C ARG A 335 0.85 -3.42 -8.86
N ARG A 336 1.97 -2.84 -8.44
CA ARG A 336 2.19 -2.48 -7.04
C ARG A 336 1.31 -1.28 -6.68
N TRP A 337 0.82 -1.26 -5.45
CA TRP A 337 -0.03 -0.18 -4.96
C TRP A 337 0.77 1.10 -4.64
N ASP A 338 2.03 0.97 -4.22
CA ASP A 338 2.86 2.09 -3.75
C ASP A 338 3.31 3.02 -4.89
N ALA A 339 3.29 2.52 -6.14
CA ALA A 339 3.50 3.35 -7.33
C ALA A 339 2.43 4.44 -7.51
N LEU A 340 1.30 4.34 -6.80
CA LEU A 340 0.19 5.28 -6.90
C LEU A 340 0.28 6.45 -5.89
N LEU A 341 1.19 6.39 -4.91
CA LEU A 341 1.19 7.31 -3.78
C LEU A 341 1.24 8.79 -4.21
N ASP A 342 1.95 9.11 -5.29
CA ASP A 342 2.10 10.48 -5.81
C ASP A 342 0.74 11.16 -6.14
N ASP A 343 -0.30 10.35 -6.40
CA ASP A 343 -1.66 10.81 -6.69
C ASP A 343 -2.52 11.01 -5.42
N PHE A 344 -2.09 10.53 -4.26
CA PHE A 344 -2.89 10.44 -3.02
C PHE A 344 -2.40 11.34 -1.87
N GLN A 345 -2.13 12.60 -2.17
CA GLN A 345 -1.57 13.55 -1.21
C GLN A 345 -2.53 13.89 -0.06
N SER A 346 -3.85 13.87 -0.31
CA SER A 346 -4.85 14.08 0.74
C SER A 346 -4.76 13.00 1.83
N VAL A 347 -4.49 11.75 1.44
CA VAL A 347 -4.25 10.65 2.38
C VAL A 347 -2.98 10.90 3.16
N GLY A 348 -1.89 11.29 2.48
CA GLY A 348 -0.62 11.60 3.13
C GLY A 348 -0.66 12.77 4.12
N ALA A 349 -1.44 13.80 3.79
CA ALA A 349 -1.69 14.92 4.69
C ALA A 349 -2.43 14.47 5.96
N HIS A 350 -3.29 13.46 5.84
CA HIS A 350 -4.10 12.93 6.94
C HIS A 350 -3.35 11.88 7.78
N THR A 351 -2.63 10.95 7.16
CA THR A 351 -2.03 9.80 7.83
C THR A 351 -0.76 9.33 7.13
N ASP A 352 0.12 8.71 7.92
CA ASP A 352 1.19 7.88 7.39
C ASP A 352 0.63 6.48 7.06
N ILE A 353 1.31 5.75 6.19
CA ILE A 353 0.91 4.40 5.76
C ILE A 353 2.02 3.42 6.12
N PHE A 354 1.68 2.36 6.83
CA PHE A 354 2.59 1.29 7.21
C PHE A 354 2.30 0.05 6.39
N MET A 355 3.37 -0.59 5.93
CA MET A 355 3.32 -1.88 5.28
C MET A 355 4.11 -2.93 6.04
N LEU A 356 3.40 -3.97 6.50
CA LEU A 356 3.97 -5.20 7.01
C LEU A 356 3.85 -6.33 5.98
N ARG A 357 4.92 -7.13 5.87
CA ARG A 357 4.97 -8.38 5.11
C ARG A 357 5.70 -9.44 5.93
N LYS A 358 5.48 -10.71 5.58
CA LYS A 358 6.12 -11.85 6.23
C LYS A 358 7.64 -11.77 6.11
N GLY A 359 8.35 -11.81 7.23
CA GLY A 359 9.82 -11.86 7.27
C GLY A 359 10.52 -10.57 6.84
N GLU A 360 9.80 -9.59 6.27
CA GLU A 360 10.36 -8.30 5.86
C GLU A 360 10.26 -7.26 7.01
N PRO A 361 11.17 -6.27 7.04
CA PRO A 361 11.00 -5.08 7.87
C PRO A 361 9.73 -4.30 7.51
N THR A 362 9.16 -3.59 8.48
CA THR A 362 8.00 -2.72 8.25
C THR A 362 8.45 -1.47 7.49
N ILE A 363 7.77 -1.16 6.38
CA ILE A 363 7.99 0.08 5.62
C ILE A 363 6.95 1.11 6.06
N ARG A 364 7.39 2.32 6.40
CA ARG A 364 6.50 3.46 6.68
C ARG A 364 6.62 4.48 5.56
N TYR A 365 5.52 4.76 4.87
CA TYR A 365 5.40 5.84 3.90
C TYR A 365 4.90 7.11 4.60
N ILE A 366 5.64 8.19 4.41
CA ILE A 366 5.43 9.48 5.05
C ILE A 366 5.27 10.53 3.96
N TRP A 367 4.16 11.26 3.99
CA TRP A 367 4.01 12.42 3.13
C TRP A 367 4.61 13.66 3.79
N SER A 368 5.36 14.41 2.99
CA SER A 368 6.09 15.60 3.39
C SER A 368 5.61 16.78 2.56
N HIS A 369 5.29 17.88 3.24
CA HIS A 369 4.97 19.15 2.61
C HIS A 369 5.74 20.27 3.26
N HIS A 370 6.48 21.04 2.47
CA HIS A 370 7.40 22.06 2.97
C HIS A 370 6.74 23.12 3.87
N ALA A 371 5.46 23.39 3.70
CA ALA A 371 4.73 24.37 4.53
C ALA A 371 3.85 23.77 5.63
N ILE A 372 3.42 22.51 5.52
CA ILE A 372 2.35 21.97 6.39
C ILE A 372 2.87 20.83 7.25
N LYS A 373 3.61 19.91 6.63
CA LYS A 373 4.11 18.70 7.28
C LYS A 373 5.55 18.41 6.87
N PRO A 374 6.55 19.28 7.16
CA PRO A 374 7.92 19.06 6.71
C PRO A 374 8.48 17.73 7.20
N PHE A 375 8.85 16.84 6.26
CA PHE A 375 9.34 15.48 6.55
C PHE A 375 8.42 14.63 7.44
N GLY A 376 7.11 14.86 7.37
CA GLY A 376 6.13 14.14 8.20
C GLY A 376 5.82 14.81 9.53
N GLU A 377 6.54 15.86 9.92
CA GLU A 377 6.30 16.59 11.16
C GLU A 377 5.32 17.73 10.94
N THR A 378 4.23 17.77 11.70
CA THR A 378 3.21 18.82 11.58
C THR A 378 3.78 20.18 11.97
N ALA A 379 3.74 21.15 11.06
CA ALA A 379 4.12 22.52 11.35
C ALA A 379 3.09 23.16 12.30
N PRO A 380 3.51 23.83 13.39
CA PRO A 380 2.58 24.44 14.33
C PRO A 380 1.81 25.58 13.65
N TYR A 381 0.51 25.72 13.89
CA TYR A 381 -0.29 26.80 13.30
C TYR A 381 0.08 28.21 13.78
N SER A 382 0.75 28.31 14.93
CA SER A 382 1.19 29.55 15.55
C SER A 382 2.68 29.52 15.89
N CYS A 383 3.34 30.68 15.88
CA CYS A 383 4.73 30.78 16.32
C CYS A 383 4.88 30.34 17.79
N PRO A 384 5.75 29.38 18.13
CA PRO A 384 5.90 28.92 19.51
C PRO A 384 6.50 30.01 20.42
N LYS A 385 7.25 30.98 19.87
CA LYS A 385 7.85 32.10 20.61
C LYS A 385 6.85 33.24 20.86
N CYS A 386 6.34 33.89 19.80
CA CYS A 386 5.47 35.07 19.94
C CYS A 386 3.97 34.77 19.93
N LYS A 387 3.58 33.51 19.71
CA LYS A 387 2.18 33.04 19.61
C LYS A 387 1.35 33.67 18.48
N SER A 388 1.98 34.41 17.57
CA SER A 388 1.30 34.94 16.38
C SER A 388 0.75 33.81 15.52
N TYR A 389 -0.51 33.95 15.10
CA TYR A 389 -1.25 32.96 14.31
C TYR A 389 -0.94 33.13 12.82
N LYS A 390 -0.79 32.01 12.08
CA LYS A 390 -0.39 32.02 10.65
C LYS A 390 0.86 32.87 10.39
N ALA A 391 1.80 32.85 11.33
CA ALA A 391 2.94 33.76 11.32
C ALA A 391 4.08 33.31 10.39
N TRP A 392 3.93 32.20 9.68
CA TRP A 392 5.02 31.62 8.88
C TRP A 392 5.07 32.26 7.49
N GLY A 393 6.25 32.79 7.14
CA GLY A 393 6.54 33.18 5.76
C GLY A 393 6.75 31.97 4.85
N ALA A 394 7.14 32.22 3.60
CA ALA A 394 7.54 31.16 2.67
C ALA A 394 8.68 30.30 3.29
N PRO A 395 8.50 28.98 3.43
CA PRO A 395 9.53 28.12 4.02
C PRO A 395 10.83 28.15 3.21
N GLN A 396 11.96 28.25 3.90
CA GLN A 396 13.28 28.15 3.28
C GLN A 396 13.67 26.67 3.19
N VAL A 397 13.92 26.18 1.98
CA VAL A 397 14.31 24.79 1.74
C VAL A 397 15.82 24.72 1.49
N ASN A 398 16.54 24.13 2.44
CA ASN A 398 17.97 23.86 2.28
C ASN A 398 18.15 22.55 1.53
N MET A 399 18.62 22.64 0.28
CA MET A 399 18.77 21.47 -0.59
C MET A 399 20.08 20.73 -0.32
N ARG A 400 20.03 19.39 -0.28
CA ARG A 400 21.21 18.49 -0.31
C ARG A 400 21.65 18.23 -1.75
N SER A 401 20.69 18.12 -2.67
CA SER A 401 20.88 17.91 -4.10
C SER A 401 19.82 18.69 -4.88
N LYS A 402 19.83 18.64 -6.21
CA LYS A 402 18.80 19.33 -7.03
C LYS A 402 17.36 18.91 -6.72
N THR A 403 17.16 17.71 -6.17
CA THR A 403 15.83 17.10 -5.97
C THR A 403 15.54 16.74 -4.52
N GLU A 404 16.51 16.91 -3.62
CA GLU A 404 16.38 16.49 -2.22
C GLU A 404 16.65 17.61 -1.23
N ALA A 405 15.66 17.89 -0.38
CA ALA A 405 15.84 18.77 0.78
C ALA A 405 16.61 18.07 1.91
N LYS A 406 17.57 18.79 2.51
CA LYS A 406 18.29 18.42 3.74
C LYS A 406 17.52 18.89 4.98
N SER A 407 17.03 20.13 4.94
CA SER A 407 16.21 20.71 6.00
C SER A 407 15.23 21.73 5.43
N ILE A 408 14.15 21.94 6.16
CA ILE A 408 13.13 22.94 5.87
C ILE A 408 13.04 23.87 7.07
N ILE A 409 13.10 25.17 6.82
CA ILE A 409 13.12 26.18 7.87
C ILE A 409 11.89 27.08 7.73
N HIS A 410 11.09 27.11 8.78
CA HIS A 410 9.98 28.05 8.91
C HIS A 410 10.45 29.28 9.69
N VAL A 411 10.23 30.47 9.13
CA VAL A 411 10.60 31.74 9.76
C VAL A 411 9.35 32.53 10.07
N CYS A 412 9.20 32.93 11.33
CA CYS A 412 8.10 33.76 11.77
C CYS A 412 8.26 35.17 11.20
N GLY A 413 7.30 35.64 10.41
CA GLY A 413 7.30 36.98 9.81
C GLY A 413 7.17 38.11 10.83
N TYR A 414 6.70 37.84 12.06
CA TYR A 414 6.57 38.85 13.10
C TYR A 414 7.85 39.02 13.95
N CYS A 415 8.38 37.93 14.51
CA CYS A 415 9.51 38.00 15.45
C CYS A 415 10.80 37.34 14.95
N GLY A 416 10.83 36.86 13.71
CA GLY A 416 12.00 36.22 13.11
C GLY A 416 12.36 34.84 13.69
N HIS A 417 11.58 34.29 14.62
CA HIS A 417 11.84 32.98 15.21
C HIS A 417 11.84 31.87 14.15
N ARG A 418 12.81 30.96 14.23
CA ARG A 418 13.06 29.90 13.25
C ARG A 418 12.73 28.54 13.84
N VAL A 419 11.96 27.73 13.12
CA VAL A 419 11.74 26.32 13.40
C VAL A 419 12.41 25.52 12.28
N VAL A 420 13.31 24.61 12.63
CA VAL A 420 14.11 23.84 11.68
C VAL A 420 13.67 22.39 11.73
N TYR A 421 13.21 21.88 10.58
CA TYR A 421 12.89 20.48 10.37
C TYR A 421 14.04 19.82 9.62
N ALA A 422 14.77 18.92 10.28
CA ALA A 422 15.88 18.21 9.68
C ALA A 422 15.40 16.86 9.14
N ARG A 423 15.76 16.54 7.88
CA ARG A 423 15.43 15.23 7.33
C ARG A 423 16.19 14.14 8.08
N SER A 424 15.49 13.12 8.58
CA SER A 424 16.15 11.93 9.13
C SER A 424 17.06 11.29 8.07
N LYS A 425 18.17 10.69 8.52
CA LYS A 425 19.07 9.93 7.65
C LYS A 425 18.43 8.64 7.13
N THR A 426 17.43 8.11 7.85
CA THR A 426 16.69 6.89 7.49
C THR A 426 15.59 7.13 6.47
N LEU A 427 15.27 8.40 6.19
CA LEU A 427 14.16 8.78 5.33
C LEU A 427 14.64 8.88 3.88
N GLU A 428 14.13 7.99 3.04
CA GLU A 428 14.42 7.92 1.61
C GLU A 428 13.25 8.48 0.82
N LYS A 429 13.54 9.14 -0.31
CA LYS A 429 12.50 9.75 -1.13
C LYS A 429 11.83 8.67 -1.98
N HIS A 430 10.49 8.64 -1.96
CA HIS A 430 9.68 7.74 -2.77
C HIS A 430 9.29 8.38 -4.11
N SER A 431 8.76 9.60 -4.06
CA SER A 431 8.19 10.28 -5.24
C SER A 431 9.24 10.70 -6.27
N HIS A 432 8.83 10.72 -7.54
CA HIS A 432 9.61 11.32 -8.61
C HIS A 432 9.30 12.82 -8.71
N GLY A 433 10.25 13.69 -8.37
CA GLY A 433 10.02 15.15 -8.41
C GLY A 433 11.07 15.98 -7.71
N SER A 434 10.89 17.30 -7.69
CA SER A 434 11.70 18.24 -6.90
C SER A 434 10.89 18.79 -5.72
N THR A 435 11.48 18.76 -4.52
CA THR A 435 10.86 19.20 -3.26
C THR A 435 10.51 20.68 -3.25
N SER A 436 11.19 21.49 -4.08
CA SER A 436 11.09 22.95 -4.06
C SER A 436 9.94 23.54 -4.88
N GLY A 437 9.23 22.74 -5.67
CA GLY A 437 8.27 23.28 -6.67
C GLY A 437 6.87 22.70 -6.65
N SER A 438 6.61 21.58 -5.94
CA SER A 438 5.28 20.99 -5.90
C SER A 438 4.46 21.59 -4.77
N SER A 439 3.32 22.20 -5.09
CA SER A 439 2.26 22.56 -4.12
C SER A 439 1.58 21.31 -3.51
N ARG A 440 2.03 20.13 -3.93
CA ARG A 440 1.42 18.82 -3.76
C ARG A 440 2.12 17.99 -2.68
N GLY A 441 3.30 18.43 -2.23
CA GLY A 441 4.15 17.63 -1.33
C GLY A 441 4.77 16.44 -2.05
N GLU A 442 5.45 15.60 -1.27
CA GLU A 442 6.21 14.44 -1.76
C GLU A 442 6.13 13.30 -0.75
N TRP A 443 6.19 12.07 -1.23
CA TRP A 443 6.29 10.88 -0.40
C TRP A 443 7.74 10.49 -0.15
N TYR A 444 7.96 10.04 1.07
CA TYR A 444 9.16 9.42 1.56
C TYR A 444 8.81 8.06 2.13
N PHE A 445 9.79 7.18 2.27
CA PHE A 445 9.65 5.98 3.07
C PHE A 445 10.83 5.82 4.03
N GLU A 446 10.58 5.16 5.15
CA GLU A 446 11.62 4.69 6.05
C GLU A 446 11.39 3.21 6.36
N VAL A 447 12.49 2.47 6.48
CA VAL A 447 12.48 1.07 6.91
C VAL A 447 12.60 1.05 8.42
N LYS A 448 11.54 0.63 9.12
CA LYS A 448 11.61 0.42 10.57
C LYS A 448 12.42 -0.84 10.84
N VAL A 449 13.68 -0.66 11.22
CA VAL A 449 14.54 -1.74 11.69
C VAL A 449 14.01 -2.23 13.05
N LYS A 450 14.03 -3.55 13.28
CA LYS A 450 13.64 -4.16 14.56
C LYS A 450 14.37 -3.44 15.71
N ASN A 451 13.60 -2.81 16.61
CA ASN A 451 14.11 -2.30 17.88
C ASN A 451 14.18 -3.42 18.91
#